data_AF-A0A2A5IM59-F1
#
_entry.id   AF-A0A2A5IM59-F1
#
_cell.length_a   1.000
_cell.length_b   1.000
_cell.length_c   1.000
_cell.angle_alpha   90.00
_cell.angle_beta   90.00
_cell.angle_gamma   90.00
#
_symmetry.space_group_name_H-M   'P 1'
#
loop_
_entity.id
_entity.type
_entity.pdbx_description
1 polymer ?
#
loop_
_entity_poly.entity_id
_entity_poly.type
_entity_poly.pdbx_seq_one_letter_code
_entity_poly.pdbx_strand_id
1 'polypeptide(L)'
;MKLDFWIDQKISQLKENYKEVEFQSAKDVELVLNGVSQNFLANDTPMDTEVIEIDLHTIPKNEKYQGSKILFNVKRPRKRKFDSHSVYVRIVD
;
A
#
# COMPACT_ATOMS: atom_id res chain seq x y z
N MET A 1 -4.80 -5.37 11.72
CA MET A 1 -5.75 -5.95 10.74
C MET A 1 -4.94 -6.78 9.75
N LYS A 2 -5.38 -7.96 9.31
CA LYS A 2 -4.61 -8.77 8.35
C LYS A 2 -4.51 -8.08 6.97
N LEU A 3 -3.37 -8.22 6.32
CA LEU A 3 -3.04 -7.53 5.06
C LEU A 3 -4.00 -7.93 3.93
N ASP A 4 -4.29 -9.22 3.78
CA ASP A 4 -5.27 -9.72 2.80
C ASP A 4 -6.64 -9.03 2.92
N PHE A 5 -7.17 -8.99 4.13
CA PHE A 5 -8.45 -8.38 4.43
C PHE A 5 -8.42 -6.87 4.22
N TRP A 6 -7.32 -6.22 4.60
CA TRP A 6 -7.13 -4.79 4.35
C TRP A 6 -7.11 -4.49 2.84
N ILE A 7 -6.44 -5.32 2.03
CA ILE A 7 -6.40 -5.18 0.57
C ILE A 7 -7.81 -5.26 -0.02
N ASP A 8 -8.62 -6.25 0.40
CA ASP A 8 -9.99 -6.41 -0.08
C ASP A 8 -10.88 -5.19 0.25
N GLN A 9 -10.75 -4.67 1.47
CA GLN A 9 -11.43 -3.43 1.87
C GLN A 9 -10.97 -2.24 1.02
N LYS A 10 -9.66 -2.13 0.78
CA LYS A 10 -9.11 -1.02 -0.02
C LYS A 10 -9.54 -1.08 -1.47
N ILE A 11 -9.60 -2.28 -2.07
CA ILE A 11 -10.14 -2.48 -3.42
C ILE A 11 -11.59 -1.99 -3.47
N SER A 12 -12.41 -2.34 -2.47
CA SER A 12 -13.81 -1.91 -2.40
C SER A 12 -13.95 -0.40 -2.32
N GLN A 13 -13.14 0.27 -1.48
CA GLN A 13 -13.08 1.74 -1.40
C GLN A 13 -12.63 2.38 -2.71
N LEU A 14 -11.59 1.83 -3.36
CA LEU A 14 -11.09 2.37 -4.63
C LEU A 14 -12.13 2.23 -5.75
N LYS A 15 -12.93 1.16 -5.75
CA LYS A 15 -14.00 0.96 -6.74
C LYS A 15 -15.12 2.00 -6.68
N GLU A 16 -15.22 2.80 -5.62
CA GLU A 16 -16.13 3.95 -5.56
C GLU A 16 -15.72 5.03 -6.57
N ASN A 17 -14.42 5.15 -6.87
CA ASN A 17 -13.86 6.21 -7.74
C ASN A 17 -13.28 5.67 -9.05
N TYR A 18 -12.92 4.38 -9.10
CA TYR A 18 -12.31 3.70 -10.24
C TYR A 18 -13.22 2.59 -10.74
N LYS A 19 -13.32 2.42 -12.07
CA LYS A 19 -14.19 1.39 -12.65
C LYS A 19 -13.62 -0.03 -12.52
N GLU A 20 -12.28 -0.14 -12.53
CA GLU A 20 -11.55 -1.40 -12.39
C GLU A 20 -10.38 -1.13 -11.44
N VAL A 21 -10.15 -2.06 -10.52
CA VAL A 21 -9.10 -2.02 -9.51
C VAL A 21 -8.57 -3.44 -9.36
N GLU A 22 -7.27 -3.60 -9.53
CA GLU A 22 -6.58 -4.88 -9.40
C GLU A 22 -5.40 -4.71 -8.44
N PHE A 23 -5.28 -5.61 -7.47
CA PHE A 23 -4.09 -5.70 -6.64
C PHE A 23 -2.90 -6.17 -7.50
N GLN A 24 -1.76 -5.49 -7.37
CA GLN A 24 -0.55 -5.80 -8.13
C GLN A 24 0.52 -6.46 -7.25
N SER A 25 0.88 -5.83 -6.14
CA SER A 25 1.93 -6.36 -5.24
C SER A 25 1.91 -5.64 -3.88
N ALA A 26 2.43 -6.30 -2.86
CA ALA A 26 2.71 -5.73 -1.55
C ALA A 26 4.18 -6.04 -1.23
N LYS A 27 5.00 -5.01 -1.01
CA LYS A 27 6.45 -5.17 -0.82
C LYS A 27 6.93 -4.48 0.44
N ASP A 28 7.80 -5.16 1.16
CA ASP A 28 8.40 -4.63 2.38
C ASP A 28 9.22 -3.37 2.08
N VAL A 29 8.99 -2.34 2.88
CA VAL A 29 9.66 -1.05 2.80
C VAL A 29 9.86 -0.49 4.21
N GLU A 30 10.86 0.37 4.35
CA GLU A 30 11.00 1.21 5.53
C GLU A 30 10.28 2.54 5.28
N LEU A 31 9.28 2.85 6.08
CA LEU A 31 8.51 4.09 5.99
C LEU A 31 9.20 5.19 6.79
N VAL A 32 9.38 6.35 6.18
CA VAL A 32 9.98 7.54 6.78
C VAL A 32 9.10 8.75 6.50
N LEU A 33 9.31 9.84 7.23
CA LEU A 33 8.61 11.10 6.96
C LEU A 33 8.70 11.48 5.47
N ASN A 34 7.53 11.63 4.83
CA ASN A 34 7.36 12.00 3.43
C ASN A 34 7.97 11.02 2.41
N GLY A 35 8.29 9.78 2.80
CA GLY A 35 8.95 8.87 1.87
C GLY A 35 9.02 7.43 2.30
N VAL A 36 9.68 6.65 1.45
CA VAL A 36 9.99 5.25 1.70
C VAL A 36 11.45 4.99 1.35
N SER A 37 12.12 4.19 2.16
CA SER A 37 13.41 3.59 1.85
C SER A 37 13.15 2.13 1.48
N GLN A 38 13.46 1.76 0.23
CA GLN A 38 13.27 0.41 -0.27
C GLN A 38 14.64 -0.22 -0.52
N ASN A 39 14.88 -1.38 0.10
CA ASN A 39 16.04 -2.19 -0.23
C ASN A 39 15.82 -2.82 -1.61
N PHE A 40 16.89 -2.92 -2.42
CA PHE A 40 16.85 -3.58 -3.73
C PHE A 40 16.38 -5.05 -3.66
N LEU A 41 16.51 -5.68 -2.49
CA LEU A 41 16.09 -7.05 -2.18
C LEU A 41 14.79 -7.10 -1.36
N ALA A 42 13.91 -6.10 -1.49
CA ALA A 42 12.63 -6.09 -0.78
C ALA A 42 11.80 -7.34 -1.13
N ASN A 43 11.41 -8.08 -0.10
CA ASN A 43 10.54 -9.25 -0.22
C ASN A 43 9.07 -8.83 -0.36
N ASP A 44 8.26 -9.75 -0.84
CA ASP A 44 6.81 -9.58 -0.79
C ASP A 44 6.33 -9.73 0.65
N THR A 45 5.45 -8.83 1.07
CA THR A 45 4.89 -8.84 2.43
C THR A 45 3.93 -10.02 2.58
N PRO A 46 4.07 -10.87 3.61
CA PRO A 46 3.14 -11.98 3.84
C PRO A 46 1.70 -11.49 4.02
N MET A 47 0.74 -12.16 3.37
CA MET A 47 -0.67 -11.75 3.37
C MET A 47 -1.34 -11.87 4.74
N ASP A 48 -0.78 -12.68 5.63
CA ASP A 48 -1.22 -12.85 7.02
C ASP A 48 -0.58 -11.82 7.98
N THR A 49 0.18 -10.85 7.47
CA THR A 49 0.80 -9.82 8.30
C THR A 49 -0.25 -8.86 8.85
N GLU A 50 -0.10 -8.42 10.10
CA GLU A 50 -0.94 -7.36 10.65
C GLU A 50 -0.45 -5.98 10.23
N VAL A 51 -1.38 -5.17 9.74
CA VAL A 51 -1.10 -3.85 9.18
C VAL A 51 -2.07 -2.78 9.67
N ILE A 52 -1.61 -1.53 9.61
CA ILE A 52 -2.37 -0.29 9.84
C ILE A 52 -2.06 0.68 8.69
N GLU A 53 -3.09 1.22 8.04
CA GLU A 53 -2.91 2.26 7.02
C GLU A 53 -2.31 3.52 7.66
N ILE A 54 -1.29 4.08 7.01
CA ILE A 54 -0.56 5.24 7.53
C ILE A 54 -0.36 6.28 6.43
N ASP A 55 -0.49 7.55 6.82
CA ASP A 55 -0.06 8.66 5.99
C ASP A 55 1.42 8.99 6.27
N LEU A 56 2.26 8.85 5.23
CA LEU A 56 3.69 9.15 5.31
C LEU A 56 3.99 10.58 5.77
N HIS A 57 3.06 11.52 5.57
CA HIS A 57 3.22 12.91 5.99
C HIS A 57 3.11 13.10 7.51
N THR A 58 2.59 12.09 8.22
CA THR A 58 2.36 12.12 9.67
C THR A 58 3.43 11.38 10.47
N ILE A 59 4.38 10.72 9.79
CA ILE A 59 5.46 9.99 10.46
C ILE A 59 6.41 10.99 11.15
N PRO A 60 6.73 10.81 12.45
CA PRO A 60 7.68 11.68 13.14
C PRO A 60 9.06 11.69 12.46
N LYS A 61 9.70 12.86 12.40
CA LYS A 61 10.95 13.09 11.62
C LYS A 61 12.09 12.11 11.92
N ASN A 62 12.17 11.59 13.13
CA ASN A 62 13.23 10.69 13.58
C ASN A 62 12.76 9.23 13.76
N GLU A 63 11.53 8.93 13.36
CA GLU A 63 10.97 7.59 13.44
C GLU A 63 11.01 6.91 12.07
N LYS A 64 11.19 5.60 12.14
CA LYS A 64 11.16 4.69 10.99
C LYS A 64 10.25 3.55 11.36
N TYR A 65 9.35 3.20 10.45
CA TYR A 65 8.47 2.05 10.64
C TYR A 65 8.76 1.00 9.59
N GLN A 66 8.70 -0.27 10.00
CA GLN A 66 8.52 -1.33 9.02
C GLN A 66 7.12 -1.20 8.43
N GLY A 67 7.04 -1.33 7.11
CA GLY A 67 5.79 -1.20 6.40
C GLY A 67 5.80 -1.94 5.09
N SER A 68 4.69 -1.83 4.39
CA SER A 68 4.51 -2.38 3.06
C SER A 68 4.01 -1.32 2.10
N LYS A 69 4.64 -1.27 0.93
CA LYS A 69 4.15 -0.50 -0.22
C LYS A 69 3.24 -1.41 -1.02
N ILE A 70 1.97 -1.05 -1.07
CA ILE A 70 0.93 -1.80 -1.75
C ILE A 70 0.62 -1.09 -3.06
N LEU A 71 0.76 -1.80 -4.17
CA LEU A 71 0.47 -1.32 -5.51
C LEU A 71 -0.83 -1.90 -6.03
N PHE A 72 -1.64 -1.02 -6.61
CA PHE A 72 -2.86 -1.33 -7.31
C PHE A 72 -2.78 -0.80 -8.74
N ASN A 73 -3.24 -1.60 -9.69
CA ASN A 73 -3.60 -1.11 -11.01
C ASN A 73 -5.02 -0.57 -10.93
N VAL A 74 -5.20 0.72 -11.19
CA VAL A 74 -6.52 1.37 -11.17
C VAL A 74 -6.87 1.92 -12.54
N LYS A 75 -8.14 1.83 -12.91
CA LYS A 75 -8.64 2.36 -14.18
C LYS A 75 -9.71 3.39 -13.89
N ARG A 76 -9.42 4.64 -14.25
CA ARG A 76 -10.39 5.73 -14.09
C ARG A 76 -11.60 5.55 -15.04
N PRO A 77 -12.77 6.08 -14.68
CA PRO A 77 -13.89 6.19 -15.59
C PRO A 77 -13.44 6.84 -16.92
N ARG A 78 -13.92 6.31 -18.04
CA ARG A 78 -13.59 6.77 -19.42
C ARG A 78 -12.14 6.52 -19.90
N LYS A 79 -11.20 6.13 -19.03
CA LYS A 79 -9.85 5.72 -19.47
C LYS A 79 -9.83 4.28 -20.00
N ARG A 80 -8.95 4.03 -20.98
CA ARG A 80 -8.67 2.70 -21.54
C ARG A 80 -7.50 1.99 -20.86
N LYS A 81 -6.50 2.74 -20.40
CA LYS A 81 -5.28 2.21 -19.76
C LYS A 81 -5.39 2.27 -18.24
N PHE A 82 -4.73 1.33 -17.57
CA PHE A 82 -4.51 1.35 -16.12
C PHE A 82 -3.45 2.40 -15.76
N ASP A 83 -3.64 3.03 -14.60
CA ASP A 83 -2.67 3.86 -13.92
C ASP A 83 -2.22 3.09 -12.66
N SER A 84 -0.99 3.33 -12.18
CA SER A 84 -0.51 2.77 -10.92
C SER A 84 -0.97 3.64 -9.75
N HIS A 85 -1.47 3.01 -8.69
CA HIS A 85 -1.84 3.66 -7.43
C HIS A 85 -1.14 2.96 -6.27
N SER A 86 -0.40 3.70 -5.46
CA SER A 86 0.34 3.18 -4.32
C SER A 86 -0.27 3.65 -3.01
N VAL A 87 -0.42 2.73 -2.06
CA VAL A 87 -0.76 3.02 -0.67
C VAL A 87 0.31 2.41 0.24
N TYR A 88 0.46 2.98 1.44
CA TYR A 88 1.46 2.56 2.42
C TYR A 88 0.76 2.11 3.69
N VAL A 89 1.21 0.98 4.23
CA VAL A 89 0.73 0.47 5.51
C VAL A 89 1.92 0.20 6.41
N ARG A 90 1.78 0.50 7.70
CA ARG A 90 2.72 0.09 8.73
C ARG A 90 2.45 -1.35 9.12
N ILE A 91 3.50 -2.15 9.25
CA ILE A 91 3.44 -3.50 9.81
C ILE A 91 3.41 -3.40 11.33
N VAL A 92 2.53 -4.19 11.95
CA VAL A 92 2.39 -4.32 13.39
C VAL A 92 2.91 -5.70 13.78
N ASP A 93 3.90 -5.71 14.67
CA ASP A 93 4.40 -6.94 15.32
C ASP A 93 3.50 -7.35 16.50
#